data_AF-A0A2V9I4L6-F1
#
_entry.id   AF-A0A2V9I4L6-F1
#
_cell.length_a   1.000
_cell.length_b   1.000
_cell.length_c   1.000
_cell.angle_alpha   90.00
_cell.angle_beta   90.00
_cell.angle_gamma   90.00
#
_symmetry.space_group_name_H-M   'P 1'
#
loop_
_entity.id
_entity.type
_entity.pdbx_description
1 polymer ?
#
loop_
_entity_poly.entity_id
_entity_poly.type
_entity_poly.pdbx_seq_one_letter_code
_entity_poly.pdbx_strand_id
1 'polypeptide(L)'
;MISFLFIDTERVWRGGQHQLLTLLKGLLERGHEMHLACLPGTLLEQQARAIRVNVHPLYFRNEFIGFWRLLALMRQIRPNIVAFNTPRPILVGSLASRLVRVQARFIFRRVNFPLGRNPITRLKYNWGIDCIVAISDSIRHQLEKGGVPPWRIRMVYEGLDLQDYPRKDLRQKHAFQQPVVIGTVAHLSREKGHSYLVEAAALIPDVHRRLRFVLVGEGDCRRALENQVRERGLQGCVQFAGFQTDTLEYFQSFDVFVLPSLSEGLSSAILSAMASYLPVIATNVGGIPELVRHGENGLLVPPADPAALAQAILQLADNPDEAFRMGQRGRRRVEEEFTLEKKILETESLCASFLQGRATLSRTAHA
;
A
#
# COMPACT_ATOMS: atom_id res chain seq x y z
N MET A 1 -13.17 14.63 -19.96
CA MET A 1 -12.50 15.28 -18.82
C MET A 1 -13.38 15.09 -17.58
N ILE A 2 -12.84 14.57 -16.49
CA ILE A 2 -13.54 14.38 -15.20
C ILE A 2 -12.84 15.26 -14.16
N SER A 3 -13.62 15.93 -13.31
CA SER A 3 -13.12 16.71 -12.18
C SER A 3 -13.24 15.89 -10.88
N PHE A 4 -12.10 15.68 -10.21
CA PHE A 4 -11.97 14.89 -9.00
C PHE A 4 -11.61 15.75 -7.80
N LEU A 5 -12.24 15.48 -6.65
CA LEU A 5 -11.82 15.97 -5.34
C LEU A 5 -11.47 14.79 -4.43
N PHE A 6 -10.17 14.54 -4.24
CA PHE A 6 -9.66 13.60 -3.26
C PHE A 6 -9.53 14.27 -1.88
N ILE A 7 -9.85 13.53 -0.82
CA ILE A 7 -9.77 14.01 0.55
C ILE A 7 -8.93 13.01 1.38
N ASP A 8 -7.82 13.51 1.93
CA ASP A 8 -6.93 12.77 2.81
C ASP A 8 -6.61 13.60 4.05
N THR A 9 -6.77 13.04 5.23
CA THR A 9 -6.58 13.75 6.52
C THR A 9 -5.50 13.11 7.38
N GLU A 10 -4.63 12.28 6.82
CA GLU A 10 -3.48 11.75 7.56
C GLU A 10 -2.38 12.79 7.70
N ARG A 11 -1.62 12.68 8.79
CA ARG A 11 -0.46 13.54 9.05
C ARG A 11 0.85 12.95 8.56
N VAL A 12 0.93 11.62 8.56
CA VAL A 12 2.16 10.87 8.34
C VAL A 12 2.21 10.39 6.89
N TRP A 13 3.37 10.54 6.26
CA TRP A 13 3.63 9.95 4.96
C TRP A 13 3.89 8.46 5.08
N ARG A 14 3.01 7.64 4.49
CA ARG A 14 3.15 6.18 4.42
C ARG A 14 2.85 5.71 3.00
N GLY A 15 2.90 4.40 2.77
CA GLY A 15 2.57 3.80 1.47
C GLY A 15 1.22 4.29 0.91
N GLY A 16 0.22 4.47 1.76
CA GLY A 16 -1.08 5.01 1.36
C GLY A 16 -1.01 6.41 0.71
N GLN A 17 -0.21 7.34 1.23
CA GLN A 17 -0.09 8.69 0.66
C GLN A 17 0.71 8.67 -0.65
N HIS A 18 1.75 7.85 -0.73
CA HIS A 18 2.49 7.65 -1.97
C HIS A 18 1.58 7.08 -3.08
N GLN A 19 0.80 6.04 -2.78
CA GLN A 19 -0.18 5.43 -3.69
C GLN A 19 -1.29 6.40 -4.14
N LEU A 20 -1.62 7.40 -3.32
CA LEU A 20 -2.54 8.47 -3.69
C LEU A 20 -1.86 9.39 -4.69
N LEU A 21 -0.65 9.85 -4.38
CA LEU A 21 0.09 10.78 -5.23
C LEU A 21 0.31 10.22 -6.63
N THR A 22 0.70 8.94 -6.75
CA THR A 22 0.91 8.29 -8.05
C THR A 22 -0.39 8.21 -8.85
N LEU A 23 -1.51 7.88 -8.20
CA LEU A 23 -2.83 7.89 -8.85
C LEU A 23 -3.24 9.30 -9.31
N LEU A 24 -3.03 10.33 -8.48
CA LEU A 24 -3.34 11.71 -8.83
C LEU A 24 -2.53 12.19 -10.03
N LYS A 25 -1.22 11.91 -10.04
CA LYS A 25 -0.31 12.23 -11.14
C LYS A 25 -0.78 11.57 -12.43
N GLY A 26 -1.04 10.26 -12.39
CA GLY A 26 -1.48 9.51 -13.56
C GLY A 26 -2.82 9.96 -14.14
N LEU A 27 -3.81 10.27 -13.29
CA LEU A 27 -5.08 10.83 -13.75
C LEU A 27 -4.94 12.25 -14.31
N LEU A 28 -4.04 13.07 -13.74
CA LEU A 28 -3.73 14.41 -14.23
C LEU A 28 -3.09 14.36 -15.63
N GLU A 29 -2.13 13.47 -15.85
CA GLU A 29 -1.46 13.27 -17.15
C GLU A 29 -2.43 12.81 -18.25
N ARG A 30 -3.54 12.18 -17.86
CA ARG A 30 -4.65 11.80 -18.76
C ARG A 30 -5.63 12.94 -19.04
N GLY A 31 -5.36 14.15 -18.55
CA GLY A 31 -6.14 15.35 -18.81
C GLY A 31 -7.39 15.49 -17.93
N HIS A 32 -7.41 14.85 -16.76
CA HIS A 32 -8.43 15.10 -15.74
C HIS A 32 -8.08 16.28 -14.86
N GLU A 33 -9.10 16.93 -14.29
CA GLU A 33 -8.91 18.00 -13.33
C GLU A 33 -8.81 17.40 -11.92
N MET A 34 -7.68 17.63 -11.25
CA MET A 34 -7.37 16.98 -9.97
C MET A 34 -7.30 17.99 -8.84
N HIS A 35 -8.16 17.82 -7.83
CA HIS A 35 -8.16 18.56 -6.58
C HIS A 35 -7.84 17.64 -5.41
N LEU A 36 -7.00 18.12 -4.48
CA LEU A 36 -6.67 17.41 -3.25
C LEU A 36 -6.97 18.30 -2.04
N ALA A 37 -7.85 17.85 -1.18
CA ALA A 37 -8.06 18.40 0.15
C ALA A 37 -7.22 17.62 1.17
N CYS A 38 -6.19 18.26 1.74
CA CYS A 38 -5.31 17.62 2.72
C CYS A 38 -4.93 18.53 3.90
N LEU A 39 -4.34 17.95 4.95
CA LEU A 39 -3.87 18.73 6.09
C LEU A 39 -2.69 19.64 5.67
N PRO A 40 -2.67 20.91 6.14
CA PRO A 40 -1.60 21.84 5.83
C PRO A 40 -0.27 21.41 6.45
N GLY A 41 0.85 21.71 5.77
CA GLY A 41 2.21 21.46 6.25
C GLY A 41 2.65 20.00 6.20
N THR A 42 1.88 19.14 5.54
CA THR A 42 2.22 17.71 5.38
C THR A 42 3.09 17.50 4.13
N LEU A 43 3.87 16.41 4.13
CA LEU A 43 4.63 16.00 2.93
C LEU A 43 3.69 15.72 1.74
N LEU A 44 2.47 15.24 2.01
CA LEU A 44 1.45 15.06 0.98
C LEU A 44 1.05 16.37 0.29
N GLU A 45 0.87 17.46 1.04
CA GLU A 45 0.62 18.78 0.45
C GLU A 45 1.77 19.19 -0.47
N GLN A 46 3.01 19.11 0.04
CA GLN A 46 4.19 19.57 -0.68
C GLN A 46 4.36 18.80 -1.99
N GLN A 47 4.27 17.47 -1.93
CA GLN A 47 4.43 16.60 -3.10
C GLN A 47 3.28 16.76 -4.10
N ALA A 48 2.04 16.91 -3.64
CA ALA A 48 0.90 17.13 -4.52
C ALA A 48 0.98 18.49 -5.26
N ARG A 49 1.47 19.54 -4.60
CA ARG A 49 1.74 20.83 -5.26
C ARG A 49 2.85 20.71 -6.31
N ALA A 50 3.90 19.95 -6.04
CA ALA A 50 5.01 19.74 -6.96
C ALA A 50 4.57 19.10 -8.30
N ILE A 51 3.58 18.20 -8.25
CA ILE A 51 2.98 17.58 -9.44
C ILE A 51 1.79 18.38 -10.03
N ARG A 52 1.61 19.65 -9.63
CA ARG A 52 0.58 20.58 -10.12
C ARG A 52 -0.88 20.14 -9.89
N VAL A 53 -1.14 19.32 -8.87
CA VAL A 53 -2.50 19.08 -8.39
C VAL A 53 -3.03 20.35 -7.70
N ASN A 54 -4.32 20.66 -7.88
CA ASN A 54 -4.96 21.78 -7.19
C ASN A 54 -5.14 21.43 -5.69
N VAL A 55 -4.18 21.81 -4.85
CA VAL A 55 -4.20 21.50 -3.41
C VAL A 55 -4.98 22.55 -2.61
N HIS A 56 -5.88 22.07 -1.76
CA HIS A 56 -6.76 22.83 -0.88
C HIS A 56 -6.47 22.46 0.58
N PRO A 57 -5.63 23.22 1.28
CA PRO A 57 -5.30 22.92 2.67
C PRO A 57 -6.54 23.03 3.56
N LEU A 58 -6.87 21.96 4.28
CA LEU A 58 -8.05 21.89 5.12
C LEU A 58 -7.72 21.34 6.50
N TYR A 59 -7.82 22.20 7.51
CA TYR A 59 -7.72 21.76 8.90
C TYR A 59 -9.04 21.20 9.41
N PHE A 60 -9.05 19.93 9.81
CA PHE A 60 -10.18 19.26 10.46
C PHE A 60 -10.07 19.37 11.98
N ARG A 61 -10.50 20.51 12.54
CA ARG A 61 -10.59 20.68 14.01
C ARG A 61 -11.62 19.71 14.60
N ASN A 62 -12.81 19.69 14.01
CA ASN A 62 -13.90 18.75 14.31
C ASN A 62 -14.73 18.50 13.02
N GLU A 63 -15.67 17.56 13.09
CA GLU A 63 -16.52 17.20 11.96
C GLU A 63 -17.43 18.34 11.50
N PHE A 64 -17.95 19.17 12.41
CA PHE A 64 -18.82 20.30 12.08
C PHE A 64 -18.09 21.38 11.24
N ILE A 65 -16.91 21.82 11.68
CA ILE A 65 -16.08 22.76 10.93
C ILE A 65 -15.61 22.11 9.62
N GLY A 66 -15.28 20.82 9.65
CA GLY A 66 -14.93 20.04 8.46
C GLY A 66 -16.05 20.03 7.41
N PHE A 67 -17.30 19.85 7.85
CA PHE A 67 -18.48 19.88 6.98
C PHE A 67 -18.62 21.20 6.24
N TRP A 68 -18.62 22.34 6.94
CA TRP A 68 -18.80 23.65 6.30
C TRP A 68 -17.66 23.99 5.34
N ARG A 69 -16.43 23.62 5.67
CA ARG A 69 -15.27 23.81 4.80
C ARG A 69 -15.35 22.94 3.55
N LEU A 70 -15.70 21.66 3.69
CA LEU A 70 -15.92 20.78 2.54
C LEU A 70 -17.07 21.25 1.67
N LEU A 71 -18.17 21.74 2.28
CA LEU A 71 -19.32 22.27 1.55
C LEU A 71 -18.95 23.52 0.74
N ALA A 72 -18.25 24.47 1.34
CA ALA A 72 -17.76 25.67 0.65
C ALA A 72 -16.82 25.28 -0.51
N LEU A 73 -15.87 24.38 -0.24
CA LEU A 73 -14.91 23.91 -1.24
C LEU A 73 -15.59 23.20 -2.41
N MET A 74 -16.53 22.28 -2.13
CA MET A 74 -17.27 21.57 -3.17
C MET A 74 -18.17 22.52 -3.97
N ARG A 75 -18.72 23.58 -3.37
CA ARG A 75 -19.50 24.60 -4.10
C ARG A 75 -18.64 25.42 -5.07
N GLN A 76 -17.39 25.69 -4.69
CA GLN A 76 -16.42 26.41 -5.51
C GLN A 76 -15.93 25.54 -6.68
N ILE A 77 -15.53 24.29 -6.40
CA ILE A 77 -14.95 23.39 -7.41
C ILE A 77 -16.01 22.73 -8.28
N ARG A 78 -17.16 22.35 -7.70
CA ARG A 78 -18.20 21.51 -8.31
C ARG A 78 -17.64 20.22 -8.95
N PRO A 79 -16.93 19.37 -8.17
CA PRO A 79 -16.31 18.16 -8.72
C PRO A 79 -17.37 17.17 -9.20
N ASN A 80 -17.04 16.39 -10.24
CA ASN A 80 -17.88 15.28 -10.67
C ASN A 80 -17.81 14.13 -9.64
N ILE A 81 -16.61 13.89 -9.10
CA ILE A 81 -16.33 12.80 -8.17
C ILE A 81 -15.68 13.32 -6.90
N VAL A 82 -16.16 12.86 -5.75
CA VAL A 82 -15.49 13.02 -4.45
C VAL A 82 -14.96 11.67 -3.99
N ALA A 83 -13.68 11.60 -3.65
CA ALA A 83 -13.01 10.38 -3.22
C ALA A 83 -12.39 10.54 -1.83
N PHE A 84 -12.68 9.60 -0.93
CA PHE A 84 -12.17 9.59 0.44
C PHE A 84 -11.07 8.53 0.59
N ASN A 85 -9.87 8.94 1.00
CA ASN A 85 -8.78 8.02 1.32
C ASN A 85 -8.67 7.74 2.83
N THR A 86 -9.19 8.64 3.65
CA THR A 86 -9.19 8.50 5.10
C THR A 86 -10.60 8.32 5.66
N PRO A 87 -10.74 7.63 6.79
CA PRO A 87 -12.04 7.36 7.39
C PRO A 87 -12.73 8.60 7.95
N ARG A 88 -11.98 9.61 8.40
CA ARG A 88 -12.51 10.76 9.16
C ARG A 88 -13.47 11.66 8.36
N PRO A 89 -13.17 12.08 7.12
CA PRO A 89 -14.04 12.99 6.36
C PRO A 89 -15.27 12.31 5.73
N ILE A 90 -15.40 10.99 5.78
CA ILE A 90 -16.40 10.25 4.96
C ILE A 90 -17.82 10.71 5.24
N LEU A 91 -18.26 10.77 6.51
CA LEU A 91 -19.67 11.07 6.82
C LEU A 91 -20.03 12.51 6.43
N VAL A 92 -19.24 13.48 6.90
CA VAL A 92 -19.47 14.90 6.63
C VAL A 92 -19.25 15.28 5.17
N GLY A 93 -18.27 14.67 4.51
CA GLY A 93 -18.05 14.86 3.08
C GLY A 93 -19.13 14.23 2.23
N SER A 94 -19.68 13.08 2.63
CA SER A 94 -20.85 12.48 1.97
C SER A 94 -22.08 13.37 2.09
N LEU A 95 -22.30 13.99 3.24
CA LEU A 95 -23.38 14.97 3.41
C LEU A 95 -23.16 16.22 2.53
N ALA A 96 -21.97 16.81 2.58
CA ALA A 96 -21.64 18.01 1.80
C ALA A 96 -21.77 17.76 0.28
N SER A 97 -21.25 16.63 -0.19
CA SER A 97 -21.29 16.26 -1.62
C SER A 97 -22.72 16.02 -2.12
N ARG A 98 -23.65 15.52 -1.28
CA ARG A 98 -25.07 15.42 -1.64
C ARG A 98 -25.73 16.79 -1.77
N LEU A 99 -25.42 17.74 -0.88
CA LEU A 99 -25.95 19.11 -0.95
C LEU A 99 -25.49 19.87 -2.20
N VAL A 100 -24.28 19.56 -2.69
CA VAL A 100 -23.73 20.11 -3.93
C VAL A 100 -24.13 19.29 -5.18
N ARG A 101 -24.82 18.15 -5.00
CA ARG A 101 -25.21 17.22 -6.07
C ARG A 101 -24.02 16.69 -6.87
N VAL A 102 -22.93 16.36 -6.18
CA VAL A 102 -21.81 15.60 -6.76
C VAL A 102 -22.33 14.29 -7.33
N GLN A 103 -21.88 13.94 -8.54
CA GLN A 103 -22.44 12.83 -9.31
C GLN A 103 -22.10 11.48 -8.66
N ALA A 104 -20.87 11.29 -8.18
CA ALA A 104 -20.47 10.05 -7.52
C ALA A 104 -19.48 10.24 -6.35
N ARG A 105 -19.58 9.37 -5.35
CA ARG A 105 -18.81 9.39 -4.10
C ARG A 105 -18.12 8.05 -3.88
N PHE A 106 -16.80 8.10 -3.75
CA PHE A 106 -15.93 6.93 -3.69
C PHE A 106 -15.16 6.87 -2.37
N ILE A 107 -14.90 5.66 -1.88
CA ILE A 107 -13.91 5.41 -0.84
C ILE A 107 -12.79 4.57 -1.45
N PHE A 108 -11.54 4.96 -1.27
CA PHE A 108 -10.39 4.11 -1.60
C PHE A 108 -9.85 3.48 -0.32
N ARG A 109 -10.11 2.19 -0.14
CA ARG A 109 -9.71 1.44 1.05
C ARG A 109 -8.42 0.68 0.81
N ARG A 110 -7.36 1.09 1.51
CA ARG A 110 -5.99 0.55 1.38
C ARG A 110 -5.49 -0.22 2.60
N VAL A 111 -6.22 -0.13 3.71
CA VAL A 111 -5.84 -0.75 4.98
C VAL A 111 -6.75 -1.93 5.31
N ASN A 112 -6.15 -3.02 5.80
CA ASN A 112 -6.83 -4.26 6.15
C ASN A 112 -7.44 -4.27 7.57
N PHE A 113 -7.58 -3.11 8.20
CA PHE A 113 -8.19 -3.05 9.52
C PHE A 113 -9.68 -3.40 9.43
N PRO A 114 -10.22 -4.22 10.35
CA PRO A 114 -11.64 -4.50 10.38
C PRO A 114 -12.43 -3.22 10.59
N LEU A 115 -13.63 -3.15 10.01
CA LEU A 115 -14.56 -2.08 10.35
C LEU A 115 -15.08 -2.30 11.78
N GLY A 116 -15.12 -1.23 12.57
CA GLY A 116 -15.75 -1.27 13.89
C GLY A 116 -17.21 -1.69 13.75
N ARG A 117 -17.71 -2.52 14.67
CA ARG A 117 -19.09 -3.03 14.67
C ARG A 117 -20.14 -2.00 15.13
N ASN A 118 -19.71 -0.77 15.42
CA ASN A 118 -20.62 0.27 15.92
C ASN A 118 -21.51 0.83 14.78
N PRO A 119 -22.73 1.30 15.11
CA PRO A 119 -23.68 1.77 14.10
C PRO A 119 -23.16 2.99 13.31
N ILE A 120 -22.32 3.81 13.93
CA ILE A 120 -21.70 4.99 13.29
C ILE A 120 -20.78 4.57 12.14
N THR A 121 -19.95 3.55 12.35
CA THR A 121 -19.06 3.03 11.30
C THR A 121 -19.89 2.44 10.17
N ARG A 122 -20.91 1.64 10.49
CA ARG A 122 -21.80 1.08 9.48
C ARG A 122 -22.50 2.16 8.66
N LEU A 123 -23.03 3.19 9.32
CA LEU A 123 -23.64 4.36 8.66
C LEU A 123 -22.62 5.04 7.75
N LYS A 124 -21.41 5.31 8.24
CA LYS A 124 -20.37 6.01 7.49
C LYS A 124 -19.99 5.34 6.16
N TYR A 125 -19.88 4.01 6.13
CA TYR A 125 -19.51 3.29 4.91
C TYR A 125 -20.70 2.94 4.01
N ASN A 126 -21.93 3.03 4.52
CA ASN A 126 -23.14 2.65 3.76
C ASN A 126 -24.04 3.82 3.36
N TRP A 127 -23.89 4.98 3.98
CA TRP A 127 -24.72 6.14 3.70
C TRP A 127 -23.98 7.14 2.83
N GLY A 128 -24.62 7.52 1.72
CA GLY A 128 -24.07 8.52 0.80
C GLY A 128 -22.87 8.07 -0.04
N ILE A 129 -22.42 6.81 0.06
CA ILE A 129 -21.33 6.28 -0.76
C ILE A 129 -21.88 5.44 -1.91
N ASP A 130 -21.34 5.66 -3.11
CA ASP A 130 -21.75 4.96 -4.34
C ASP A 130 -20.84 3.76 -4.62
N CYS A 131 -19.53 3.88 -4.35
CA CYS A 131 -18.55 2.82 -4.58
C CYS A 131 -17.43 2.83 -3.52
N ILE A 132 -16.94 1.64 -3.16
CA ILE A 132 -15.73 1.44 -2.37
C ILE A 132 -14.74 0.66 -3.21
N VAL A 133 -13.60 1.27 -3.50
CA VAL A 133 -12.47 0.64 -4.17
C VAL A 133 -11.61 -0.06 -3.13
N ALA A 134 -11.52 -1.39 -3.22
CA ALA A 134 -10.64 -2.22 -2.42
C ALA A 134 -9.41 -2.61 -3.25
N ILE A 135 -8.22 -2.50 -2.64
CA ILE A 135 -6.96 -2.85 -3.33
C ILE A 135 -6.59 -4.33 -3.22
N SER A 136 -7.31 -5.10 -2.42
CA SER A 136 -7.05 -6.52 -2.22
C SER A 136 -8.33 -7.24 -1.83
N ASP A 137 -8.36 -8.54 -2.14
CA ASP A 137 -9.47 -9.40 -1.82
C ASP A 137 -9.66 -9.54 -0.29
N SER A 138 -8.55 -9.56 0.45
CA SER A 138 -8.62 -9.49 1.90
C SER A 138 -9.37 -8.25 2.40
N ILE A 139 -9.15 -7.08 1.78
CA ILE A 139 -9.87 -5.85 2.14
C ILE A 139 -11.35 -5.95 1.76
N ARG A 140 -11.67 -6.50 0.57
CA ARG A 140 -13.06 -6.76 0.15
C ARG A 140 -13.79 -7.58 1.22
N HIS A 141 -13.22 -8.72 1.61
CA HIS A 141 -13.81 -9.60 2.63
C HIS A 141 -13.99 -8.89 3.98
N GLN A 142 -13.05 -8.04 4.40
CA GLN A 142 -13.20 -7.25 5.63
C GLN A 142 -14.33 -6.22 5.55
N LEU A 143 -14.51 -5.58 4.40
CA LEU A 143 -15.62 -4.64 4.17
C LEU A 143 -16.98 -5.35 4.20
N GLU A 144 -17.07 -6.52 3.56
CA GLU A 144 -18.29 -7.35 3.56
C GLU A 144 -18.64 -7.84 4.97
N LYS A 145 -17.66 -8.35 5.72
CA LYS A 145 -17.82 -8.71 7.15
C LYS A 145 -18.23 -7.50 8.00
N GLY A 146 -17.82 -6.30 7.61
CA GLY A 146 -18.22 -5.02 8.22
C GLY A 146 -19.62 -4.55 7.84
N GLY A 147 -20.34 -5.30 6.99
CA GLY A 147 -21.70 -4.99 6.57
C GLY A 147 -21.80 -4.02 5.39
N VAL A 148 -20.74 -3.89 4.58
CA VAL A 148 -20.80 -3.22 3.28
C VAL A 148 -21.37 -4.20 2.24
N PRO A 149 -22.41 -3.85 1.47
CA PRO A 149 -22.94 -4.70 0.43
C PRO A 149 -21.90 -5.00 -0.67
N PRO A 150 -21.73 -6.26 -1.12
CA PRO A 150 -20.74 -6.64 -2.13
C PRO A 150 -20.85 -5.83 -3.43
N TRP A 151 -22.08 -5.50 -3.86
CA TRP A 151 -22.32 -4.72 -5.08
C TRP A 151 -21.77 -3.28 -5.03
N ARG A 152 -21.39 -2.76 -3.85
CA ARG A 152 -20.70 -1.46 -3.70
C ARG A 152 -19.19 -1.58 -3.75
N ILE A 153 -18.64 -2.78 -3.61
CA ILE A 153 -17.20 -2.98 -3.55
C ILE A 153 -16.70 -3.27 -4.96
N ARG A 154 -15.63 -2.60 -5.37
CA ARG A 154 -14.93 -2.85 -6.62
C ARG A 154 -13.46 -3.05 -6.34
N MET A 155 -12.88 -4.03 -7.00
CA MET A 155 -11.45 -4.31 -6.91
C MET A 155 -10.72 -3.43 -7.91
N VAL A 156 -9.70 -2.71 -7.45
CA VAL A 156 -8.69 -2.08 -8.30
C VAL A 156 -7.37 -2.27 -7.59
N TYR A 157 -6.50 -3.10 -8.15
CA TYR A 157 -5.22 -3.41 -7.54
C TYR A 157 -4.31 -2.20 -7.47
N GLU A 158 -3.39 -2.22 -6.50
CA GLU A 158 -2.30 -1.26 -6.49
C GLU A 158 -1.34 -1.55 -7.65
N GLY A 159 -0.67 -0.52 -8.16
CA GLY A 159 0.29 -0.67 -9.24
C GLY A 159 1.42 0.32 -9.14
N LEU A 160 2.56 -0.03 -9.73
CA LEU A 160 3.76 0.80 -9.78
C LEU A 160 4.19 1.11 -11.21
N ASP A 161 4.93 2.19 -11.39
CA ASP A 161 5.55 2.50 -12.66
C ASP A 161 6.83 1.67 -12.81
N LEU A 162 6.89 0.84 -13.85
CA LEU A 162 8.03 -0.03 -14.10
C LEU A 162 9.26 0.75 -14.58
N GLN A 163 9.08 1.99 -15.05
CA GLN A 163 10.19 2.87 -15.43
C GLN A 163 11.05 3.24 -14.21
N ASP A 164 10.43 3.33 -13.02
CA ASP A 164 11.12 3.56 -11.76
C ASP A 164 11.95 2.35 -11.32
N TYR A 165 11.75 1.18 -11.93
CA TYR A 165 12.44 -0.06 -11.61
C TYR A 165 13.13 -0.62 -12.86
N PRO A 166 14.19 0.06 -13.36
CA PRO A 166 14.85 -0.32 -14.59
C PRO A 166 15.51 -1.70 -14.45
N ARG A 167 15.53 -2.43 -15.57
CA ARG A 167 16.22 -3.72 -15.65
C ARG A 167 17.73 -3.49 -15.46
N LYS A 168 18.29 -3.94 -14.34
CA LYS A 168 19.74 -3.99 -14.13
C LYS A 168 20.34 -5.22 -14.82
N ASP A 169 21.66 -5.23 -15.00
CA ASP A 169 22.38 -6.43 -15.40
C ASP A 169 22.27 -7.47 -14.28
N LEU A 170 21.28 -8.34 -14.46
CA LEU A 170 20.91 -9.40 -13.55
C LEU A 170 22.00 -10.47 -13.38
N ARG A 171 23.01 -10.50 -14.27
CA ARG A 171 24.11 -11.48 -14.21
C ARG A 171 24.91 -11.40 -12.92
N GLN A 172 25.05 -10.20 -12.34
CA GLN A 172 25.75 -10.02 -11.06
C GLN A 172 24.95 -10.55 -9.86
N LYS A 173 23.62 -10.67 -9.98
CA LYS A 173 22.74 -11.20 -8.93
C LYS A 173 22.52 -12.71 -8.99
N HIS A 174 23.01 -13.37 -10.05
CA HIS A 174 22.81 -14.81 -10.26
C HIS A 174 23.63 -15.69 -9.31
N ALA A 175 24.72 -15.14 -8.76
CA ALA A 175 25.56 -15.79 -7.76
C ALA A 175 25.70 -14.83 -6.57
N PHE A 176 24.94 -15.06 -5.50
CA PHE A 176 25.03 -14.23 -4.30
C PHE A 176 26.47 -14.20 -3.79
N GLN A 177 27.00 -13.01 -3.58
CA GLN A 177 28.25 -12.84 -2.86
C GLN A 177 27.95 -12.96 -1.37
N GLN A 178 28.83 -13.63 -0.63
CA GLN A 178 28.70 -13.70 0.83
C GLN A 178 29.31 -12.44 1.46
N PRO A 179 28.64 -11.83 2.45
CA PRO A 179 27.35 -12.22 3.01
C PRO A 179 26.15 -11.83 2.13
N VAL A 180 25.14 -12.70 2.06
CA VAL A 180 23.88 -12.44 1.34
C VAL A 180 23.09 -11.33 2.04
N VAL A 181 22.60 -10.35 1.28
CA VAL A 181 21.89 -9.18 1.79
C VAL A 181 20.38 -9.43 1.82
N ILE A 182 19.86 -9.59 3.03
CA ILE A 182 18.44 -9.70 3.34
C ILE A 182 17.87 -8.31 3.64
N GLY A 183 16.96 -7.84 2.81
CA GLY A 183 16.40 -6.50 2.93
C GLY A 183 14.93 -6.46 3.33
N THR A 184 14.54 -5.43 4.06
CA THR A 184 13.13 -5.08 4.28
C THR A 184 12.95 -3.56 4.18
N VAL A 185 11.82 -3.15 3.59
CA VAL A 185 11.42 -1.75 3.44
C VAL A 185 10.01 -1.61 3.99
N ALA A 186 9.88 -1.08 5.20
CA ALA A 186 8.60 -0.90 5.85
C ALA A 186 8.68 0.07 7.04
N HIS A 187 7.55 0.66 7.40
CA HIS A 187 7.43 1.41 8.65
C HIS A 187 7.72 0.49 9.85
N LEU A 188 8.56 0.92 10.80
CA LEU A 188 8.98 0.12 11.95
C LEU A 188 7.88 0.14 13.02
N SER A 189 6.79 -0.58 12.75
CA SER A 189 5.65 -0.77 13.64
C SER A 189 5.38 -2.24 13.90
N ARG A 190 4.57 -2.50 14.93
CA ARG A 190 4.27 -3.85 15.42
C ARG A 190 3.64 -4.73 14.34
N GLU A 191 2.74 -4.18 13.53
CA GLU A 191 2.06 -4.90 12.46
C GLU A 191 2.98 -5.37 11.33
N LYS A 192 4.19 -4.79 11.19
CA LYS A 192 5.17 -5.20 10.18
C LYS A 192 6.08 -6.35 10.64
N GLY A 193 6.02 -6.72 11.92
CA GLY A 193 6.62 -7.96 12.43
C GLY A 193 8.15 -8.04 12.39
N HIS A 194 8.86 -6.90 12.26
CA HIS A 194 10.33 -6.86 12.24
C HIS A 194 11.00 -7.61 13.41
N SER A 195 10.33 -7.65 14.57
CA SER A 195 10.82 -8.39 15.74
C SER A 195 11.00 -9.89 15.46
N TYR A 196 10.11 -10.50 14.66
CA TYR A 196 10.23 -11.89 14.24
C TYR A 196 11.36 -12.11 13.22
N LEU A 197 11.71 -11.10 12.41
CA LEU A 197 12.89 -11.16 11.54
C LEU A 197 14.19 -11.13 12.36
N VAL A 198 14.24 -10.31 13.42
CA VAL A 198 15.38 -10.29 14.34
C VAL A 198 15.51 -11.63 15.06
N GLU A 199 14.40 -12.24 15.50
CA GLU A 199 14.40 -13.58 16.08
C GLU A 199 14.84 -14.64 15.07
N ALA A 200 14.36 -14.58 13.83
CA ALA A 200 14.76 -15.50 12.77
C ALA A 200 16.26 -15.42 12.49
N ALA A 201 16.82 -14.20 12.42
CA ALA A 201 18.26 -14.00 12.25
C ALA A 201 19.08 -14.65 13.37
N ALA A 202 18.61 -14.60 14.62
CA ALA A 202 19.28 -15.22 15.76
C ALA A 202 19.26 -16.76 15.72
N LEU A 203 18.34 -17.37 14.96
CA LEU A 203 18.24 -18.83 14.80
C LEU A 203 19.18 -19.37 13.71
N ILE A 204 19.78 -18.49 12.89
CA ILE A 204 20.60 -18.90 11.74
C ILE A 204 22.05 -19.16 12.18
N PRO A 205 22.60 -20.36 11.93
CA PRO A 205 24.00 -20.65 12.23
C PRO A 205 24.97 -19.77 11.43
N ASP A 206 26.04 -19.30 12.08
CA ASP A 206 27.07 -18.44 11.47
C ASP A 206 26.51 -17.19 10.76
N VAL A 207 25.37 -16.65 11.26
CA VAL A 207 24.64 -15.54 10.63
C VAL A 207 25.56 -14.36 10.26
N HIS A 208 26.55 -14.03 11.08
CA HIS A 208 27.47 -12.91 10.83
C HIS A 208 28.41 -13.12 9.64
N ARG A 209 28.69 -14.37 9.25
CA ARG A 209 29.51 -14.69 8.07
C ARG A 209 28.64 -14.86 6.82
N ARG A 210 27.39 -15.30 7.00
CA ARG A 210 26.49 -15.68 5.91
C ARG A 210 25.59 -14.55 5.46
N LEU A 211 25.09 -13.72 6.38
CA LEU A 211 23.99 -12.81 6.11
C LEU A 211 24.27 -11.38 6.59
N ARG A 212 23.64 -10.44 5.90
CA ARG A 212 23.45 -9.05 6.34
C ARG A 212 21.97 -8.72 6.26
N PHE A 213 21.44 -8.09 7.29
CA PHE A 213 20.06 -7.64 7.34
C PHE A 213 20.01 -6.13 7.28
N VAL A 214 19.29 -5.59 6.30
CA VAL A 214 19.12 -4.14 6.13
C VAL A 214 17.65 -3.79 6.30
N LEU A 215 17.34 -3.08 7.39
CA LEU A 215 16.00 -2.63 7.76
C LEU A 215 15.86 -1.16 7.37
N VAL A 216 15.08 -0.90 6.32
CA VAL A 216 14.83 0.44 5.79
C VAL A 216 13.46 0.93 6.25
N GLY A 217 13.45 2.03 6.99
CA GLY A 217 12.26 2.66 7.53
C GLY A 217 12.47 3.29 8.90
N GLU A 218 11.43 3.98 9.37
CA GLU A 218 11.32 4.52 10.73
C GLU A 218 10.00 4.12 11.35
N GLY A 219 9.91 4.22 12.68
CA GLY A 219 8.67 4.02 13.41
C GLY A 219 8.88 3.78 14.90
N ASP A 220 7.75 3.70 15.61
CA ASP A 220 7.71 3.63 17.07
C ASP A 220 8.43 2.41 17.66
N CYS A 221 8.59 1.34 16.89
CA CYS A 221 9.29 0.13 17.33
C CYS A 221 10.81 0.20 17.17
N ARG A 222 11.40 1.26 16.59
CA ARG A 222 12.84 1.30 16.29
C ARG A 222 13.72 1.00 17.51
N ARG A 223 13.53 1.72 18.61
CA ARG A 223 14.34 1.52 19.84
C ARG A 223 14.21 0.10 20.40
N ALA A 224 13.02 -0.48 20.35
CA ALA A 224 12.79 -1.84 20.82
C ALA A 224 13.52 -2.86 19.93
N LEU A 225 13.53 -2.66 18.61
CA LEU A 225 14.25 -3.51 17.66
C LEU A 225 15.77 -3.40 17.84
N GLU A 226 16.31 -2.19 18.02
CA GLU A 226 17.74 -1.98 18.30
C GLU A 226 18.19 -2.69 19.60
N ASN A 227 17.36 -2.64 20.64
CA ASN A 227 17.60 -3.38 21.88
C ASN A 227 17.60 -4.90 21.64
N GLN A 228 16.59 -5.40 20.92
CA GLN A 228 16.49 -6.83 20.59
C GLN A 228 17.69 -7.32 19.77
N VAL A 229 18.15 -6.55 18.77
CA VAL A 229 19.35 -6.84 17.99
C VAL A 229 20.57 -6.96 18.89
N ARG A 230 20.71 -6.08 19.88
CA ARG A 230 21.81 -6.12 20.85
C ARG A 230 21.73 -7.31 21.81
N GLU A 231 20.55 -7.60 22.34
CA GLU A 231 20.31 -8.75 23.23
C GLU A 231 20.58 -10.08 22.52
N ARG A 232 20.34 -10.15 21.21
CA ARG A 232 20.61 -11.33 20.37
C ARG A 232 22.01 -11.38 19.78
N GLY A 233 22.88 -10.39 20.06
CA GLY A 233 24.24 -10.35 19.55
C GLY A 233 24.34 -10.15 18.03
N LEU A 234 23.38 -9.46 17.42
CA LEU A 234 23.23 -9.31 15.96
C LEU A 234 23.77 -7.97 15.42
N GLN A 235 24.36 -7.11 16.26
CA GLN A 235 24.81 -5.76 15.86
C GLN A 235 25.78 -5.75 14.68
N GLY A 236 26.58 -6.80 14.50
CA GLY A 236 27.53 -6.93 13.39
C GLY A 236 26.91 -7.29 12.04
N CYS A 237 25.62 -7.68 12.02
CA CYS A 237 24.94 -8.13 10.81
C CYS A 237 23.58 -7.46 10.55
N VAL A 238 23.01 -6.71 11.49
CA VAL A 238 21.75 -5.97 11.31
C VAL A 238 22.01 -4.46 11.26
N GLN A 239 21.57 -3.81 10.19
CA GLN A 239 21.68 -2.37 9.98
C GLN A 239 20.30 -1.73 9.83
N PHE A 240 20.10 -0.60 10.50
CA PHE A 240 18.90 0.24 10.34
C PHE A 240 19.22 1.46 9.49
N ALA A 241 18.61 1.56 8.31
CA ALA A 241 18.87 2.63 7.35
C ALA A 241 18.01 3.89 7.57
N GLY A 242 17.05 3.86 8.49
CA GLY A 242 16.14 4.98 8.74
C GLY A 242 15.16 5.23 7.59
N PHE A 243 14.49 6.38 7.65
CA PHE A 243 13.45 6.74 6.69
C PHE A 243 14.10 7.20 5.38
N GLN A 244 13.69 6.58 4.29
CA GLN A 244 14.21 6.84 2.96
C GLN A 244 13.04 7.25 2.05
N THR A 245 13.21 8.38 1.35
CA THR A 245 12.23 8.86 0.37
C THR A 245 12.36 8.15 -0.97
N ASP A 246 13.58 7.74 -1.32
CA ASP A 246 13.88 6.86 -2.44
C ASP A 246 14.44 5.55 -1.90
N THR A 247 13.76 4.46 -2.21
CA THR A 247 14.10 3.11 -1.74
C THR A 247 14.65 2.22 -2.85
N LEU A 248 14.73 2.71 -4.10
CA LEU A 248 15.15 1.92 -5.25
C LEU A 248 16.57 1.38 -5.07
N GLU A 249 17.50 2.23 -4.62
CA GLU A 249 18.89 1.83 -4.38
C GLU A 249 19.00 0.69 -3.35
N TYR A 250 18.13 0.70 -2.34
CA TYR A 250 18.05 -0.38 -1.34
C TYR A 250 17.52 -1.67 -1.95
N PHE A 251 16.39 -1.63 -2.67
CA PHE A 251 15.90 -2.83 -3.36
C PHE A 251 16.96 -3.39 -4.33
N GLN A 252 17.73 -2.52 -4.97
CA GLN A 252 18.79 -2.95 -5.88
C GLN A 252 20.00 -3.53 -5.16
N SER A 253 20.26 -3.16 -3.90
CA SER A 253 21.37 -3.71 -3.09
C SER A 253 21.03 -5.01 -2.36
N PHE A 254 19.75 -5.38 -2.29
CA PHE A 254 19.33 -6.64 -1.69
C PHE A 254 19.51 -7.83 -2.65
N ASP A 255 19.70 -8.99 -2.04
CA ASP A 255 19.67 -10.31 -2.68
C ASP A 255 18.32 -10.99 -2.46
N VAL A 256 17.75 -10.86 -1.26
CA VAL A 256 16.43 -11.40 -0.89
C VAL A 256 15.63 -10.34 -0.15
N PHE A 257 14.36 -10.16 -0.52
CA PHE A 257 13.44 -9.28 0.20
C PHE A 257 12.58 -10.06 1.18
N VAL A 258 12.45 -9.57 2.41
CA VAL A 258 11.67 -10.21 3.47
C VAL A 258 10.64 -9.25 4.06
N LEU A 259 9.37 -9.65 4.11
CA LEU A 259 8.31 -8.87 4.78
C LEU A 259 7.50 -9.75 5.76
N PRO A 260 7.87 -9.77 7.06
CA PRO A 260 7.32 -10.67 8.07
C PRO A 260 6.04 -10.11 8.74
N SER A 261 5.15 -9.48 7.96
CA SER A 261 4.03 -8.71 8.51
C SER A 261 3.03 -9.59 9.28
N LEU A 262 2.37 -9.01 10.29
CA LEU A 262 1.24 -9.62 11.00
C LEU A 262 -0.10 -9.25 10.36
N SER A 263 -0.16 -8.11 9.67
CA SER A 263 -1.33 -7.65 8.94
C SER A 263 -0.90 -6.75 7.78
N GLU A 264 -1.50 -6.99 6.62
CA GLU A 264 -1.22 -6.21 5.41
C GLU A 264 -2.48 -6.06 4.55
N GLY A 265 -2.66 -4.90 3.93
CA GLY A 265 -3.70 -4.68 2.92
C GLY A 265 -3.30 -5.28 1.59
N LEU A 266 -2.40 -4.60 0.92
CA LEU A 266 -1.60 -5.07 -0.20
C LEU A 266 -0.26 -4.33 -0.07
N SER A 267 0.86 -5.03 -0.13
CA SER A 267 2.16 -4.41 0.14
C SER A 267 2.76 -3.79 -1.12
N SER A 268 2.89 -2.46 -1.13
CA SER A 268 3.67 -1.77 -2.17
C SER A 268 5.15 -2.15 -2.13
N ALA A 269 5.70 -2.46 -0.96
CA ALA A 269 7.10 -2.86 -0.83
C ALA A 269 7.37 -4.24 -1.47
N ILE A 270 6.41 -5.17 -1.41
CA ILE A 270 6.48 -6.44 -2.15
C ILE A 270 6.44 -6.17 -3.66
N LEU A 271 5.55 -5.31 -4.14
CA LEU A 271 5.51 -4.93 -5.56
C LEU A 271 6.84 -4.33 -6.00
N SER A 272 7.42 -3.40 -5.23
CA SER A 272 8.73 -2.81 -5.50
C SER A 272 9.85 -3.87 -5.53
N ALA A 273 9.84 -4.83 -4.61
CA ALA A 273 10.80 -5.92 -4.57
C ALA A 273 10.69 -6.82 -5.81
N MET A 274 9.48 -7.23 -6.16
CA MET A 274 9.20 -8.03 -7.36
C MET A 274 9.59 -7.26 -8.64
N ALA A 275 9.27 -5.97 -8.72
CA ALA A 275 9.71 -5.10 -9.80
C ALA A 275 11.23 -4.97 -9.86
N SER A 276 11.93 -5.11 -8.73
CA SER A 276 13.39 -5.10 -8.65
C SER A 276 14.03 -6.48 -8.89
N TYR A 277 13.26 -7.45 -9.40
CA TYR A 277 13.69 -8.83 -9.64
C TYR A 277 14.16 -9.55 -8.37
N LEU A 278 13.73 -9.12 -7.19
CA LEU A 278 14.08 -9.78 -5.95
C LEU A 278 13.16 -10.98 -5.71
N PRO A 279 13.69 -12.13 -5.28
CA PRO A 279 12.87 -13.13 -4.64
C PRO A 279 12.31 -12.58 -3.32
N VAL A 280 11.06 -12.93 -3.04
CA VAL A 280 10.32 -12.43 -1.88
C VAL A 280 10.05 -13.56 -0.89
N ILE A 281 10.34 -13.34 0.38
CA ILE A 281 9.80 -14.11 1.50
C ILE A 281 8.82 -13.22 2.24
N ALA A 282 7.60 -13.69 2.44
CA ALA A 282 6.60 -12.91 3.16
C ALA A 282 5.69 -13.81 3.99
N THR A 283 4.97 -13.23 4.93
CA THR A 283 4.00 -13.96 5.73
C THR A 283 2.67 -14.15 4.97
N ASN A 284 2.00 -15.27 5.21
CA ASN A 284 0.69 -15.59 4.63
C ASN A 284 -0.44 -14.83 5.35
N VAL A 285 -0.48 -13.50 5.20
CA VAL A 285 -1.50 -12.64 5.84
C VAL A 285 -2.06 -11.60 4.87
N GLY A 286 -3.33 -11.25 5.08
CA GLY A 286 -3.97 -10.18 4.34
C GLY A 286 -3.94 -10.38 2.83
N GLY A 287 -3.61 -9.35 2.07
CA GLY A 287 -3.48 -9.44 0.61
C GLY A 287 -2.09 -9.87 0.10
N ILE A 288 -1.16 -10.26 0.98
CA ILE A 288 0.17 -10.75 0.54
C ILE A 288 0.06 -11.94 -0.43
N PRO A 289 -0.80 -12.95 -0.20
CA PRO A 289 -0.93 -14.11 -1.09
C PRO A 289 -1.49 -13.78 -2.49
N GLU A 290 -2.05 -12.59 -2.69
CA GLU A 290 -2.50 -12.12 -4.00
C GLU A 290 -1.31 -11.66 -4.87
N LEU A 291 -0.22 -11.21 -4.22
CA LEU A 291 1.04 -10.85 -4.86
C LEU A 291 1.99 -12.05 -4.96
N VAL A 292 2.17 -12.77 -3.85
CA VAL A 292 3.16 -13.84 -3.70
C VAL A 292 2.46 -15.19 -3.69
N ARG A 293 2.72 -15.99 -4.72
CA ARG A 293 2.34 -17.39 -4.85
C ARG A 293 3.48 -18.26 -4.35
N HIS A 294 3.24 -18.95 -3.23
CA HIS A 294 4.25 -19.78 -2.55
C HIS A 294 4.89 -20.80 -3.51
N GLY A 295 6.22 -20.85 -3.54
CA GLY A 295 7.01 -21.75 -4.38
C GLY A 295 7.11 -21.32 -5.85
N GLU A 296 6.27 -20.37 -6.30
CA GLU A 296 6.31 -19.84 -7.65
C GLU A 296 7.14 -18.55 -7.67
N ASN A 297 6.61 -17.42 -7.20
CA ASN A 297 7.30 -16.12 -7.30
C ASN A 297 7.77 -15.57 -5.95
N GLY A 298 7.69 -16.39 -4.90
CA GLY A 298 8.16 -16.10 -3.55
C GLY A 298 7.88 -17.26 -2.60
N LEU A 299 8.30 -17.14 -1.35
CA LEU A 299 7.98 -18.06 -0.28
C LEU A 299 7.03 -17.40 0.71
N LEU A 300 5.88 -18.04 0.95
CA LEU A 300 4.99 -17.69 2.05
C LEU A 300 5.29 -18.52 3.29
N VAL A 301 5.38 -17.86 4.45
CA VAL A 301 5.53 -18.49 5.78
C VAL A 301 4.39 -18.10 6.72
N PRO A 302 4.12 -18.86 7.80
CA PRO A 302 3.18 -18.44 8.84
C PRO A 302 3.59 -17.11 9.50
N PRO A 303 2.65 -16.21 9.85
CA PRO A 303 2.96 -15.02 10.65
C PRO A 303 3.41 -15.40 12.07
N ALA A 304 4.26 -14.56 12.66
CA ALA A 304 4.77 -14.75 14.02
C ALA A 304 5.54 -16.06 14.25
N ASP A 305 6.18 -16.60 13.20
CA ASP A 305 6.98 -17.82 13.25
C ASP A 305 8.43 -17.56 12.80
N PRO A 306 9.33 -17.20 13.72
CA PRO A 306 10.75 -16.99 13.42
C PRO A 306 11.47 -18.20 12.83
N ALA A 307 11.07 -19.41 13.22
CA ALA A 307 11.74 -20.63 12.77
C ALA A 307 11.42 -20.90 11.29
N ALA A 308 10.15 -20.82 10.90
CA ALA A 308 9.75 -20.91 9.50
C ALA A 308 10.38 -19.80 8.66
N LEU A 309 10.46 -18.58 9.20
CA LEU A 309 11.10 -17.45 8.53
C LEU A 309 12.60 -17.68 8.32
N ALA A 310 13.32 -18.18 9.34
CA ALA A 310 14.74 -18.52 9.25
C ALA A 310 15.01 -19.61 8.21
N GLN A 311 14.17 -20.65 8.18
CA GLN A 311 14.25 -21.73 7.19
C GLN A 311 14.06 -21.22 5.76
N ALA A 312 13.07 -20.36 5.52
CA ALA A 312 12.85 -19.76 4.21
C ALA A 312 14.02 -18.86 3.78
N ILE A 313 14.61 -18.10 4.70
CA ILE A 313 15.79 -17.27 4.43
C ILE A 313 16.97 -18.15 4.00
N LEU A 314 17.26 -19.21 4.76
CA LEU A 314 18.32 -20.16 4.42
C LEU A 314 18.05 -20.86 3.08
N GLN A 315 16.80 -21.26 2.81
CA GLN A 315 16.43 -21.89 1.55
C GLN A 315 16.79 -21.03 0.35
N LEU A 316 16.50 -19.73 0.37
CA LEU A 316 16.84 -18.86 -0.75
C LEU A 316 18.32 -18.46 -0.76
N ALA A 317 18.91 -18.19 0.40
CA ALA A 317 20.32 -17.82 0.51
C ALA A 317 21.26 -18.94 0.00
N ASP A 318 20.87 -20.21 0.18
CA ASP A 318 21.66 -21.37 -0.23
C ASP A 318 21.33 -21.86 -1.65
N ASN A 319 20.29 -21.31 -2.29
CA ASN A 319 19.87 -21.67 -3.65
C ASN A 319 19.73 -20.43 -4.55
N PRO A 320 20.84 -19.74 -4.89
CA PRO A 320 20.81 -18.48 -5.65
C PRO A 320 20.16 -18.62 -7.03
N ASP A 321 20.30 -19.76 -7.70
CA ASP A 321 19.65 -19.99 -9.00
C ASP A 321 18.12 -20.02 -8.90
N GLU A 322 17.58 -20.65 -7.86
CA GLU A 322 16.13 -20.69 -7.66
C GLU A 322 15.61 -19.32 -7.18
N ALA A 323 16.34 -18.68 -6.28
CA ALA A 323 16.08 -17.32 -5.85
C ALA A 323 16.04 -16.34 -7.05
N PHE A 324 16.97 -16.48 -7.99
CA PHE A 324 17.00 -15.70 -9.22
C PHE A 324 15.76 -15.94 -10.10
N ARG A 325 15.44 -17.20 -10.40
CA ARG A 325 14.25 -17.54 -11.21
C ARG A 325 12.95 -17.08 -10.56
N MET A 326 12.86 -17.20 -9.24
CA MET A 326 11.74 -16.72 -8.45
C MET A 326 11.57 -15.20 -8.56
N GLY A 327 12.66 -14.44 -8.47
CA GLY A 327 12.67 -12.99 -8.71
C GLY A 327 12.21 -12.62 -10.13
N GLN A 328 12.63 -13.37 -11.16
CA GLN A 328 12.15 -13.17 -12.54
C GLN A 328 10.65 -13.41 -12.70
N ARG A 329 10.12 -14.48 -12.09
CA ARG A 329 8.66 -14.75 -12.08
C ARG A 329 7.92 -13.66 -11.32
N GLY A 330 8.50 -13.14 -10.23
CA GLY A 330 7.99 -11.99 -9.49
C GLY A 330 7.86 -10.75 -10.38
N ARG A 331 8.94 -10.36 -11.07
CA ARG A 331 8.92 -9.24 -12.02
C ARG A 331 7.82 -9.39 -13.07
N ARG A 332 7.80 -10.54 -13.76
CA ARG A 332 6.85 -10.81 -14.85
C ARG A 332 5.41 -10.64 -14.38
N ARG A 333 5.09 -11.12 -13.18
CA ARG A 333 3.76 -10.93 -12.58
C ARG A 333 3.41 -9.45 -12.39
N VAL A 334 4.36 -8.61 -11.95
CA VAL A 334 4.10 -7.16 -11.83
C VAL A 334 3.83 -6.54 -13.20
N GLU A 335 4.58 -6.94 -14.23
CA GLU A 335 4.42 -6.46 -15.60
C GLU A 335 3.05 -6.81 -16.20
N GLU A 336 2.53 -8.00 -15.88
CA GLU A 336 1.24 -8.49 -16.41
C GLU A 336 0.03 -7.98 -15.60
N GLU A 337 0.18 -7.82 -14.28
CA GLU A 337 -0.97 -7.65 -13.38
C GLU A 337 -0.99 -6.35 -12.56
N PHE A 338 0.17 -5.75 -12.23
CA PHE A 338 0.28 -4.71 -11.19
C PHE A 338 1.01 -3.44 -11.67
N THR A 339 0.73 -3.01 -12.91
CA THR A 339 1.26 -1.76 -13.45
C THR A 339 0.43 -0.55 -13.03
N LEU A 340 1.09 0.60 -12.87
CA LEU A 340 0.42 1.86 -12.58
C LEU A 340 -0.57 2.25 -13.69
N GLU A 341 -0.22 2.00 -14.95
CA GLU A 341 -1.10 2.25 -16.09
C GLU A 341 -2.42 1.47 -15.95
N LYS A 342 -2.36 0.18 -15.65
CA LYS A 342 -3.56 -0.64 -15.45
C LYS A 342 -4.42 -0.12 -14.30
N LYS A 343 -3.81 0.20 -13.16
CA LYS A 343 -4.51 0.84 -12.01
C LYS A 343 -5.23 2.13 -12.43
N ILE A 344 -4.57 2.99 -13.20
CA ILE A 344 -5.16 4.27 -13.66
C ILE A 344 -6.34 4.01 -14.60
N LEU A 345 -6.17 3.14 -15.60
CA LEU A 345 -7.22 2.82 -16.57
C LEU A 345 -8.44 2.17 -15.91
N GLU A 346 -8.23 1.23 -15.00
CA GLU A 346 -9.32 0.61 -14.23
C GLU A 346 -10.04 1.63 -13.35
N THR A 347 -9.30 2.52 -12.68
CA THR A 347 -9.88 3.59 -11.85
C THR A 347 -10.69 4.57 -12.71
N GLU A 348 -10.14 5.03 -13.84
CA GLU A 348 -10.80 5.96 -14.76
C GLU A 348 -12.08 5.34 -15.32
N SER A 349 -12.00 4.11 -15.84
CA SER A 349 -13.14 3.38 -16.41
C SER A 349 -14.24 3.18 -15.37
N LEU A 350 -13.86 2.77 -14.15
CA LEU A 350 -14.79 2.64 -13.04
C LEU A 350 -15.49 3.97 -12.74
N CYS A 351 -14.73 5.04 -12.57
CA CYS A 351 -15.27 6.37 -12.32
C CYS A 351 -16.20 6.85 -13.44
N ALA A 352 -15.81 6.69 -14.70
CA ALA A 352 -16.62 7.06 -15.86
C ALA A 352 -17.95 6.29 -15.91
N SER A 353 -17.95 5.00 -15.54
CA SER A 353 -19.16 4.17 -15.53
C SER A 353 -20.25 4.69 -14.57
N PHE A 354 -19.85 5.33 -13.47
CA PHE A 354 -20.77 5.95 -12.51
C PHE A 354 -21.30 7.30 -13.02
N LEU A 355 -20.50 8.07 -13.76
CA LEU A 355 -20.94 9.33 -14.37
C LEU A 355 -21.93 9.10 -15.53
N GLN A 356 -21.78 7.98 -16.25
CA GLN A 356 -22.68 7.60 -17.34
C GLN A 356 -23.96 6.87 -16.89
N GLY A 357 -24.16 6.67 -15.57
CA GLY A 357 -25.33 5.97 -15.02
C GLY A 357 -25.37 4.46 -15.29
N ARG A 358 -24.31 3.88 -15.87
CA ARG A 358 -24.25 2.45 -16.27
C ARG A 358 -24.02 1.51 -15.08
N ALA A 359 -23.43 1.99 -13.98
CA ALA A 359 -23.14 1.19 -12.79
C ALA A 359 -24.33 1.02 -11.82
N THR A 360 -25.43 1.74 -11.99
CA THR A 360 -26.60 1.69 -11.08
C THR A 360 -27.52 0.48 -11.35
N LEU A 361 -27.30 -0.26 -12.44
CA LEU A 361 -28.17 -1.34 -12.94
C LEU A 361 -28.03 -2.70 -12.21
N SER A 362 -27.12 -2.84 -11.25
CA SER A 362 -27.03 -4.06 -10.40
C SER A 362 -27.97 -4.04 -9.18
N ARG A 363 -28.78 -3.00 -9.00
CA ARG A 363 -29.71 -2.89 -7.86
C ARG A 363 -30.92 -3.83 -7.92
N THR A 364 -31.23 -4.42 -9.07
CA THR A 364 -32.48 -5.16 -9.30
C THR A 364 -32.32 -6.67 -9.45
N ALA A 365 -31.11 -7.23 -9.35
CA ALA A 365 -30.90 -8.67 -9.61
C ALA A 365 -31.12 -9.59 -8.39
N HIS A 366 -31.23 -9.06 -7.17
CA HIS A 366 -31.43 -9.85 -5.94
C HIS A 366 -32.50 -9.22 -5.04
N ALA A 367 -33.71 -9.06 -5.60
CA ALA A 367 -34.93 -8.89 -4.81
C ALA A 367 -35.41 -10.25 -4.31
#